data_AF-A0A930A9J2-F1
#
_entry.id   AF-A0A930A9J2-F1
#
_cell.length_a   1.000
_cell.length_b   1.000
_cell.length_c   1.000
_cell.angle_alpha   90.00
_cell.angle_beta   90.00
_cell.angle_gamma   90.00
#
_symmetry.space_group_name_H-M   'P 1'
#
loop_
_entity.id
_entity.type
_entity.pdbx_description
1 polymer ?
#
loop_
_entity_poly.entity_id
_entity_poly.type
_entity_poly.pdbx_seq_one_letter_code
_entity_poly.pdbx_strand_id
1 'polypeptide(L)'
;MFLDKLCKTNPDLIQIAVHMHQQKQILPDTYVVDVDRFLENAKAILQKANEQNIELYYMLKQIGRNPYLAKELEKLGYKGAVVVDFKEAEVMMKNHLHIAHAGHLVQIPSMMVNQLVAYGCDYF
;
A
#
# COMPACT_ATOMS: atom_id res chain seq x y z
N MET A 1 -5.16 -20.64 -1.44
CA MET A 1 -5.75 -20.17 -0.16
C MET A 1 -6.79 -19.04 -0.30
N PHE A 2 -6.92 -18.31 -1.42
CA PHE A 2 -7.97 -17.27 -1.55
C PHE A 2 -8.88 -17.41 -2.77
N LEU A 3 -8.70 -18.46 -3.60
CA LEU A 3 -9.45 -18.60 -4.85
C LEU A 3 -10.97 -18.71 -4.61
N ASP A 4 -11.42 -19.59 -3.72
CA ASP A 4 -12.86 -19.74 -3.41
C ASP A 4 -13.47 -18.44 -2.86
N LYS A 5 -12.70 -17.70 -2.06
CA LYS A 5 -13.13 -16.40 -1.53
C LYS A 5 -13.21 -15.38 -2.65
N LEU A 6 -12.22 -15.34 -3.54
CA LEU A 6 -12.19 -14.44 -4.69
C LEU A 6 -13.38 -14.71 -5.62
N CYS A 7 -13.67 -15.97 -5.94
CA CYS A 7 -14.84 -16.36 -6.74
C CYS A 7 -16.17 -15.86 -6.13
N LYS A 8 -16.27 -15.83 -4.79
CA LYS A 8 -17.49 -15.39 -4.08
C LYS A 8 -17.59 -13.88 -3.91
N THR A 9 -16.46 -13.18 -3.78
CA THR A 9 -16.43 -11.78 -3.32
C THR A 9 -16.01 -10.79 -4.41
N ASN A 10 -15.26 -11.23 -5.42
CA ASN A 10 -14.85 -10.40 -6.54
C ASN A 10 -14.64 -11.24 -7.83
N PRO A 11 -15.71 -11.87 -8.36
CA PRO A 11 -15.62 -12.67 -9.59
C PRO A 11 -15.25 -11.84 -10.82
N ASP A 12 -15.59 -10.55 -10.85
CA ASP A 12 -15.31 -9.66 -11.99
C ASP A 12 -13.79 -9.44 -12.17
N LEU A 13 -13.04 -9.34 -11.06
CA LEU A 13 -11.57 -9.28 -11.12
C LEU A 13 -10.97 -10.51 -11.81
N ILE A 14 -11.55 -11.70 -11.61
CA ILE A 14 -11.11 -12.93 -12.30
C ILE A 14 -11.37 -12.81 -13.81
N GLN A 15 -12.57 -12.41 -14.19
CA GLN A 15 -12.96 -12.29 -15.60
C GLN A 15 -12.09 -11.27 -16.33
N ILE A 16 -11.86 -10.11 -15.72
CA ILE A 16 -11.00 -9.05 -16.28
C ILE A 16 -9.55 -9.53 -16.40
N ALA A 17 -8.98 -10.14 -15.36
CA ALA A 17 -7.61 -10.62 -15.42
C ALA A 17 -7.39 -11.67 -16.53
N VAL A 18 -8.32 -12.62 -16.66
CA VAL A 18 -8.29 -13.64 -17.72
C VAL A 18 -8.43 -12.99 -19.10
N HIS A 19 -9.39 -12.08 -19.26
CA HIS A 19 -9.60 -11.37 -20.51
C HIS A 19 -8.38 -10.56 -20.93
N MET A 20 -7.83 -9.73 -20.04
CA MET A 20 -6.63 -8.92 -20.31
C MET A 20 -5.43 -9.78 -20.67
N HIS A 21 -5.25 -10.94 -20.01
CA HIS A 21 -4.19 -11.88 -20.34
C HIS A 21 -4.39 -12.52 -21.72
N GLN A 22 -5.61 -12.97 -22.05
CA GLN A 22 -5.93 -13.54 -23.36
C GLN A 22 -5.77 -12.51 -24.49
N GLN A 23 -6.04 -11.24 -24.21
CA GLN A 23 -5.80 -10.11 -25.12
C GLN A 23 -4.34 -9.63 -25.13
N LYS A 24 -3.43 -10.27 -24.41
CA LYS A 24 -2.00 -9.91 -24.29
C LYS A 24 -1.75 -8.49 -23.76
N GLN A 25 -2.69 -7.93 -23.00
CA GLN A 25 -2.57 -6.61 -22.37
C GLN A 25 -1.75 -6.66 -21.07
N ILE A 26 -1.72 -7.83 -20.42
CA ILE A 26 -0.88 -8.10 -19.25
C ILE A 26 -0.03 -9.34 -19.50
N LEU A 27 1.16 -9.37 -18.90
CA LEU A 27 2.08 -10.50 -18.97
C LEU A 27 1.72 -11.58 -17.93
N PRO A 28 2.20 -12.82 -18.10
CA PRO A 28 2.29 -13.74 -16.96
C PRO A 28 3.13 -13.11 -15.83
N ASP A 29 2.98 -13.62 -14.60
CA ASP A 29 3.64 -13.06 -13.40
C ASP A 29 3.22 -11.59 -13.09
N THR A 30 1.96 -11.25 -13.39
CA THR A 30 1.37 -9.95 -13.06
C THR A 30 0.30 -10.08 -11.98
N TYR A 31 0.40 -9.28 -10.92
CA TYR A 31 -0.69 -9.10 -9.97
C TYR A 31 -1.66 -8.03 -10.50
N VAL A 32 -2.94 -8.38 -10.63
CA VAL A 32 -4.01 -7.43 -10.95
C VAL A 32 -4.65 -6.97 -9.66
N VAL A 33 -4.70 -5.65 -9.45
CA VAL A 33 -5.32 -5.04 -8.28
C VAL A 33 -6.60 -4.35 -8.71
N ASP A 34 -7.73 -4.75 -8.13
CA ASP A 34 -8.97 -3.99 -8.20
C ASP A 34 -8.85 -2.75 -7.30
N VAL A 35 -8.60 -1.60 -7.91
CA VAL A 35 -8.36 -0.33 -7.20
C VAL A 35 -9.63 0.14 -6.49
N ASP A 36 -10.79 -0.01 -7.12
CA ASP A 36 -12.06 0.44 -6.55
C ASP A 36 -12.35 -0.34 -5.27
N ARG A 37 -12.24 -1.68 -5.34
CA ARG A 37 -12.42 -2.54 -4.18
C ARG A 37 -11.35 -2.33 -3.11
N PHE A 38 -10.10 -2.03 -3.52
CA PHE A 38 -9.02 -1.69 -2.59
C PHE A 38 -9.37 -0.44 -1.77
N LEU A 39 -9.85 0.62 -2.43
CA LEU A 39 -10.21 1.87 -1.77
C LEU A 39 -11.49 1.77 -0.94
N GLU A 40 -12.50 1.01 -1.38
CA GLU A 40 -13.68 0.69 -0.58
C GLU A 40 -13.29 0.03 0.76
N ASN A 41 -12.42 -0.98 0.70
CA ASN A 41 -11.94 -1.69 1.88
C ASN A 41 -11.14 -0.76 2.80
N ALA A 42 -10.22 0.03 2.23
CA ALA A 42 -9.42 0.98 2.99
C ALA A 42 -10.30 2.01 3.70
N LYS A 43 -11.30 2.57 3.02
CA LYS A 43 -12.25 3.51 3.60
C LYS A 43 -13.03 2.89 4.76
N ALA A 44 -13.52 1.66 4.62
CA ALA A 44 -14.25 0.96 5.68
C ALA A 44 -13.38 0.73 6.93
N ILE A 45 -12.11 0.34 6.72
CA ILE A 45 -11.14 0.15 7.82
C ILE A 45 -10.87 1.48 8.52
N LEU A 46 -10.59 2.55 7.75
CA LEU A 46 -10.31 3.88 8.28
C LEU A 46 -11.50 4.44 9.08
N GLN A 47 -12.71 4.30 8.55
CA GLN A 47 -13.92 4.73 9.26
C GLN A 47 -14.04 4.02 10.62
N LYS A 48 -13.86 2.70 10.65
CA LYS A 48 -13.97 1.93 11.89
C LYS A 48 -12.87 2.31 12.90
N ALA A 49 -11.66 2.59 12.44
CA ALA A 49 -10.57 3.04 13.30
C ALA A 49 -10.85 4.44 13.89
N ASN A 50 -11.37 5.36 13.07
CA ASN A 50 -11.77 6.70 13.52
C ASN A 50 -12.86 6.65 14.61
N GLU A 51 -13.86 5.77 14.47
CA GLU A 51 -14.89 5.54 15.51
C GLU A 51 -14.30 5.07 16.85
N GLN A 52 -13.09 4.51 16.84
CA GLN A 52 -12.39 4.00 18.02
C GLN A 52 -11.21 4.90 18.44
N ASN A 53 -11.01 6.05 17.79
CA ASN A 53 -9.85 6.93 17.98
C ASN A 53 -8.50 6.20 17.79
N ILE A 54 -8.43 5.29 16.82
CA ILE A 54 -7.21 4.56 16.44
C ILE A 54 -6.64 5.20 15.18
N GLU A 55 -5.37 5.63 15.24
CA GLU A 55 -4.66 6.11 14.05
C GLU A 55 -4.12 4.95 13.22
N LEU A 56 -4.24 5.05 11.89
CA LEU A 56 -3.78 4.04 10.96
C LEU A 56 -2.66 4.56 10.06
N TYR A 57 -1.61 3.75 9.96
CA TYR A 57 -0.58 3.85 8.94
C TYR A 57 -0.84 2.79 7.86
N TYR A 58 -0.64 3.14 6.59
CA TYR A 58 -0.77 2.16 5.52
C TYR A 58 0.55 1.42 5.28
N MET A 59 0.43 0.13 4.98
CA MET A 59 1.53 -0.79 4.71
C MET A 59 1.37 -1.36 3.30
N LEU A 60 2.37 -1.22 2.43
CA LEU A 60 2.24 -1.63 1.02
C LEU A 60 3.27 -2.67 0.57
N LYS A 61 4.14 -3.17 1.46
CA LYS A 61 5.11 -4.22 1.14
C LYS A 61 4.49 -5.43 0.44
N GLN A 62 3.30 -5.85 0.85
CA GLN A 62 2.58 -7.00 0.29
C GLN A 62 1.95 -6.75 -1.09
N ILE A 63 1.82 -5.49 -1.52
CA ILE A 63 1.29 -5.10 -2.84
C ILE A 63 2.31 -4.30 -3.65
N GLY A 64 3.58 -4.67 -3.51
CA GLY A 64 4.66 -4.15 -4.34
C GLY A 64 5.06 -2.70 -4.06
N ARG A 65 4.73 -2.16 -2.87
CA ARG A 65 5.14 -0.80 -2.44
C ARG A 65 4.65 0.27 -3.41
N ASN A 66 3.45 0.05 -3.96
CA ASN A 66 2.96 0.78 -5.11
C ASN A 66 2.65 2.25 -4.75
N PRO A 67 3.34 3.26 -5.34
CA PRO A 67 3.16 4.66 -4.97
C PRO A 67 1.83 5.25 -5.46
N TYR A 68 1.19 4.67 -6.49
CA TYR A 68 -0.14 5.09 -6.91
C TYR A 68 -1.17 4.74 -5.82
N LEU A 69 -1.17 3.50 -5.34
CA LEU A 69 -2.06 3.08 -4.25
C LEU A 69 -1.81 3.86 -2.96
N ALA A 70 -0.55 4.19 -2.65
CA ALA A 70 -0.19 5.03 -1.51
C ALA A 70 -0.85 6.42 -1.58
N LYS A 71 -0.78 7.08 -2.74
CA LYS A 71 -1.39 8.41 -2.95
C LYS A 71 -2.90 8.36 -2.75
N GLU A 72 -3.55 7.30 -3.22
CA GLU A 72 -4.99 7.15 -3.02
C GLU A 72 -5.36 6.94 -1.54
N LEU A 73 -4.52 6.23 -0.77
CA LEU A 73 -4.73 6.08 0.69
C LEU A 73 -4.53 7.40 1.44
N GLU A 74 -3.54 8.22 1.06
CA GLU A 74 -3.37 9.55 1.65
C GLU A 74 -4.58 10.46 1.37
N LYS A 75 -5.10 10.43 0.13
CA LYS A 75 -6.33 11.16 -0.21
C LYS A 75 -7.54 10.71 0.61
N LEU A 76 -7.61 9.43 0.98
CA LEU A 76 -8.66 8.91 1.87
C LEU A 76 -8.51 9.38 3.32
N GLY A 77 -7.34 9.88 3.72
CA GLY A 77 -7.07 10.42 5.05
C GLY A 77 -6.27 9.49 5.97
N TYR A 78 -5.59 8.47 5.43
CA TYR A 78 -4.59 7.75 6.21
C TYR A 78 -3.45 8.68 6.62
N LYS A 79 -2.87 8.46 7.81
CA LYS A 79 -1.87 9.38 8.37
C LYS A 79 -0.56 9.39 7.61
N GLY A 80 -0.17 8.27 7.01
CA GLY A 80 1.03 8.13 6.21
C GLY A 80 1.47 6.68 6.07
N ALA A 81 2.58 6.47 5.37
CA ALA A 81 3.17 5.16 5.20
C ALA A 81 3.86 4.68 6.49
N VAL A 82 3.64 3.41 6.83
CA VAL A 82 4.61 2.63 7.61
C VAL A 82 5.47 1.84 6.63
N VAL A 83 6.76 2.17 6.57
CA VAL A 83 7.70 1.57 5.61
C VAL A 83 8.50 0.46 6.30
N VAL A 84 8.39 -0.78 5.78
CA VAL A 84 8.98 -1.95 6.46
C VAL A 84 10.50 -1.93 6.43
N ASP A 85 11.05 -1.43 5.34
CA ASP A 85 12.48 -1.38 5.08
C ASP A 85 12.85 -0.14 4.25
N PHE A 86 14.15 0.16 4.23
CA PHE A 86 14.70 1.37 3.61
C PHE A 86 14.35 1.51 2.12
N LYS A 87 14.20 0.40 1.39
CA LYS A 87 13.83 0.43 -0.03
C LYS A 87 12.38 0.91 -0.24
N GLU A 88 11.48 0.62 0.71
CA GLU A 88 10.12 1.16 0.68
C GLU A 88 10.13 2.65 1.03
N ALA A 89 10.95 3.05 2.02
CA ALA A 89 11.18 4.45 2.33
C ALA A 89 11.64 5.23 1.09
N GLU A 90 12.63 4.74 0.34
CA GLU A 90 13.09 5.39 -0.90
C GLU A 90 11.98 5.56 -1.94
N VAL A 91 11.11 4.56 -2.12
CA VAL A 91 9.97 4.65 -3.05
C VAL A 91 8.99 5.73 -2.59
N MET A 92 8.66 5.78 -1.30
CA MET A 92 7.74 6.79 -0.75
C MET A 92 8.34 8.20 -0.89
N MET A 93 9.61 8.37 -0.52
CA MET A 93 10.32 9.64 -0.60
C MET A 93 10.40 10.17 -2.04
N LYS A 94 10.74 9.30 -3.00
CA LYS A 94 10.79 9.66 -4.43
C LYS A 94 9.44 10.11 -4.99
N ASN A 95 8.35 9.68 -4.37
CA ASN A 95 6.99 9.99 -4.79
C ASN A 95 6.31 11.06 -3.94
N HIS A 96 7.05 11.71 -3.03
CA HIS A 96 6.58 12.76 -2.13
C HIS A 96 5.42 12.32 -1.23
N LEU A 97 5.46 11.07 -0.78
CA LEU A 97 4.50 10.48 0.14
C LEU A 97 4.97 10.64 1.59
N HIS A 98 4.05 10.88 2.51
CA HIS A 98 4.35 11.02 3.93
C HIS A 98 4.77 9.68 4.54
N ILE A 99 5.82 9.68 5.35
CA ILE A 99 6.28 8.50 6.09
C ILE A 99 6.00 8.71 7.57
N ALA A 100 4.95 8.07 8.06
CA ALA A 100 4.61 8.12 9.47
C ALA A 100 5.54 7.25 10.32
N HIS A 101 5.99 6.10 9.81
CA HIS A 101 6.80 5.17 10.62
C HIS A 101 7.85 4.44 9.79
N ALA A 102 9.08 4.38 10.29
CA ALA A 102 10.18 3.57 9.76
C ALA A 102 10.89 2.79 10.87
N GLY A 103 11.84 1.92 10.55
CA GLY A 103 12.63 1.17 11.55
C GLY A 103 12.02 -0.17 12.00
N HIS A 104 10.75 -0.42 11.68
CA HIS A 104 10.08 -1.70 11.95
C HIS A 104 9.40 -2.23 10.68
N LEU A 105 9.64 -3.46 10.23
CA LEU A 105 10.37 -4.55 10.89
C LEU A 105 11.90 -4.52 10.68
N VAL A 106 12.39 -3.71 9.74
CA VAL A 106 13.81 -3.64 9.40
C VAL A 106 14.37 -2.30 9.87
N GLN A 107 15.49 -2.37 10.59
CA GLN A 107 16.20 -1.20 11.10
C GLN A 107 16.74 -0.33 9.96
N ILE A 108 16.83 0.97 10.21
CA ILE A 108 17.29 1.94 9.22
C ILE A 108 18.82 1.82 9.08
N PRO A 109 19.35 1.65 7.87
CA PRO A 109 20.79 1.68 7.64
C PRO A 109 21.39 3.01 8.11
N SER A 110 22.52 2.97 8.82
CA SER A 110 23.15 4.17 9.43
C SER A 110 23.37 5.31 8.43
N MET A 111 23.72 4.98 7.18
CA MET A 111 23.94 5.96 6.11
C MET A 111 22.67 6.66 5.61
N MET A 112 21.48 6.12 5.90
CA MET A 112 20.19 6.68 5.49
C MET A 112 19.49 7.45 6.60
N VAL A 113 19.93 7.32 7.86
CA VAL A 113 19.29 7.96 9.02
C VAL A 113 19.12 9.46 8.80
N ASN A 114 20.20 10.17 8.44
CA ASN A 114 20.15 11.62 8.21
C ASN A 114 19.17 12.01 7.10
N GLN A 115 19.09 11.21 6.03
CA GLN A 115 18.18 11.46 4.92
C GLN A 115 16.72 11.30 5.34
N LEU A 116 16.42 10.27 6.14
CA LEU A 116 15.05 9.98 6.59
C LEU A 116 14.58 10.98 7.66
N VAL A 117 15.48 11.40 8.55
CA VAL A 117 15.23 12.49 9.50
C VAL A 117 14.98 13.80 8.75
N ALA A 118 15.81 14.15 7.77
CA ALA A 118 15.63 15.36 6.98
C ALA A 118 14.35 15.35 6.13
N TYR A 119 13.87 14.17 5.72
CA TYR A 119 12.61 14.02 4.99
C TYR A 119 11.38 14.29 5.88
N GLY A 120 11.49 14.11 7.19
CA GLY A 120 10.41 14.34 8.15
C GLY A 120 9.58 13.10 8.44
N CYS A 121 10.22 11.96 8.68
CA CYS A 121 9.52 10.79 9.22
C CYS A 121 9.07 11.04 10.67
N ASP A 122 7.82 10.71 11.01
CA ASP A 122 7.26 11.02 12.34
C ASP A 122 7.85 10.13 13.45
N TYR A 123 7.99 8.82 13.19
CA TYR A 123 8.42 7.81 14.17
C TYR A 123 9.48 6.84 13.60
N PHE A 124 10.47 6.48 14.43
CA PHE A 124 11.63 5.63 14.10
C PHE A 124 11.71 4.36 14.96
#